data_AF-A0A4U0TQY0-F1
#
_entry.id   AF-A0A4U0TQY0-F1
#
_cell.length_a   1.000
_cell.length_b   1.000
_cell.length_c   1.000
_cell.angle_alpha   90.00
_cell.angle_beta   90.00
_cell.angle_gamma   90.00
#
_symmetry.space_group_name_H-M   'P 1'
#
loop_
_entity.id
_entity.type
_entity.pdbx_description
1 polymer ?
#
loop_
_entity_poly.entity_id
_entity_poly.type
_entity_poly.pdbx_seq_one_letter_code
_entity_poly.pdbx_strand_id
1 'polypeptide(L)'
;MPPPTTPDPVSHTPFTALTSPSPPATSAQQTPGMLRRTALPSLSPHLNATLMTSQPHTTSAIHHHGAQDTIVFAFRGHGGAIVSEGGEEKQVLAPGDFALIPAWREHREVNEGEEEVVWCIVRSPGGEAVVVNLEGGWGTS
;
A
#
# COMPACT_ATOMS: atom_id res chain seq x y z
N MET A 1 -0.05 36.72 21.04
CA MET A 1 0.18 35.45 20.32
C MET A 1 -0.85 35.34 19.21
N PRO A 2 -0.48 34.96 17.98
CA PRO A 2 -1.48 34.56 17.00
C PRO A 2 -2.29 33.38 17.58
N PRO A 3 -3.61 33.30 17.32
CA PRO A 3 -4.39 32.16 17.75
C PRO A 3 -3.80 30.88 17.14
N PRO A 4 -3.84 29.73 17.85
CA PRO A 4 -3.51 28.46 17.23
C PRO A 4 -4.44 28.29 16.02
N THR A 5 -3.86 28.17 14.84
CA THR A 5 -4.61 27.91 13.60
C THR A 5 -5.37 26.62 13.79
N THR A 6 -6.70 26.71 13.77
CA THR A 6 -7.57 25.52 13.73
C THR A 6 -7.13 24.69 12.52
N PRO A 7 -6.80 23.40 12.68
CA PRO A 7 -6.49 22.56 11.52
C PRO A 7 -7.68 22.56 10.56
N ASP A 8 -7.40 22.49 9.26
CA ASP A 8 -8.44 22.43 8.23
C ASP A 8 -9.41 21.29 8.53
N PRO A 9 -10.73 21.48 8.32
CA PRO A 9 -11.73 20.44 8.61
C PRO A 9 -11.55 19.19 7.76
N VAL A 10 -10.85 19.30 6.61
CA VAL A 10 -10.55 18.22 5.69
C VAL A 10 -9.13 18.40 5.17
N SER A 11 -8.30 17.38 5.35
CA SER A 11 -6.98 17.31 4.73
C SER A 11 -7.06 16.64 3.36
N HIS A 12 -6.25 17.10 2.41
CA HIS A 12 -6.25 16.60 1.04
C HIS A 12 -4.84 16.56 0.46
N THR A 13 -4.50 15.42 -0.16
CA THR A 13 -3.28 15.28 -0.96
C THR A 13 -3.70 14.98 -2.41
N PRO A 14 -3.41 15.88 -3.37
CA PRO A 14 -3.81 15.66 -4.75
C PRO A 14 -3.03 14.48 -5.35
N PHE A 15 -3.70 13.72 -6.23
CA PHE A 15 -3.08 12.62 -6.97
C PHE A 15 -1.81 13.06 -7.72
N THR A 16 -1.82 14.28 -8.28
CA THR A 16 -0.67 14.86 -8.98
C THR A 16 0.57 15.02 -8.09
N ALA A 17 0.40 15.31 -6.80
CA ALA A 17 1.52 15.35 -5.85
C ALA A 17 2.05 13.93 -5.58
N LEU A 18 1.16 12.94 -5.50
CA LEU A 18 1.51 11.53 -5.34
C LEU A 18 2.06 10.89 -6.60
N THR A 19 2.02 11.54 -7.76
CA THR A 19 2.62 11.03 -9.00
C THR A 19 3.79 11.86 -9.51
N SER A 20 4.18 12.91 -8.78
CA SER A 20 5.30 13.78 -9.12
C SER A 20 6.64 13.02 -9.15
N PRO A 21 7.63 13.44 -9.96
CA PRO A 21 8.99 12.90 -9.94
C PRO A 21 9.69 13.03 -8.58
N SER A 22 9.30 14.04 -7.79
CA SER A 22 9.72 14.26 -6.40
C SER A 22 8.50 14.12 -5.49
N PRO A 23 7.99 12.90 -5.28
CA PRO A 23 6.78 12.68 -4.50
C PRO A 23 7.01 12.98 -3.01
N PRO A 24 5.94 13.17 -2.21
CA PRO A 24 6.04 13.19 -0.75
C PRO A 24 6.64 11.88 -0.21
N ALA A 25 6.93 11.86 1.10
CA ALA A 25 7.60 10.77 1.81
C ALA A 25 7.19 9.37 1.32
N THR A 26 8.17 8.61 0.86
CA THR A 26 8.05 7.19 0.50
C THR A 26 8.35 6.34 1.73
N SER A 27 7.73 5.17 1.86
CA SER A 27 8.13 4.21 2.90
C SER A 27 9.56 3.73 2.64
N ALA A 28 10.36 3.52 3.69
CA ALA A 28 11.79 3.21 3.56
C ALA A 28 12.10 1.86 2.89
N GLN A 29 11.15 0.91 2.90
CA GLN A 29 11.28 -0.39 2.25
C GLN A 29 10.50 -0.36 0.92
N GLN A 30 11.22 -0.25 -0.19
CA GLN A 30 10.65 -0.28 -1.54
C GLN A 30 11.27 -1.43 -2.33
N THR A 31 10.44 -2.14 -3.08
CA THR A 31 10.91 -3.04 -4.13
C THR A 31 11.14 -2.21 -5.39
N PRO A 32 12.25 -2.37 -6.12
CA PRO A 32 12.45 -1.69 -7.41
C PRO A 32 11.25 -1.90 -8.34
N GLY A 33 10.76 -0.82 -8.95
CA GLY A 33 9.56 -0.84 -9.82
C GLY A 33 8.22 -0.86 -9.07
N MET A 34 8.21 -0.92 -7.74
CA MET A 34 7.02 -0.79 -6.91
C MET A 34 7.17 0.39 -5.96
N LEU A 35 6.39 1.44 -6.17
CA LEU A 35 6.46 2.67 -5.40
C LEU A 35 5.27 2.77 -4.44
N ARG A 36 5.55 2.93 -3.16
CA ARG A 36 4.54 3.19 -2.11
C ARG A 36 4.70 4.62 -1.59
N ARG A 37 3.70 5.46 -1.84
CA ARG A 37 3.67 6.88 -1.49
C ARG A 37 2.57 7.13 -0.47
N THR A 38 2.93 7.61 0.70
CA THR A 38 1.96 7.88 1.77
C THR A 38 1.04 9.02 1.36
N ALA A 39 -0.24 8.72 1.18
CA ALA A 39 -1.23 9.68 0.70
C ALA A 39 -1.63 10.68 1.79
N LEU A 40 -1.74 10.24 3.05
CA LEU A 40 -2.20 11.05 4.18
C LEU A 40 -1.27 10.84 5.40
N PRO A 41 -0.02 11.36 5.37
CA PRO A 41 0.96 11.10 6.42
C PRO A 41 0.59 11.83 7.73
N SER A 42 0.51 11.07 8.84
CA SER A 42 0.36 11.60 10.20
C SER A 42 -0.90 12.46 10.43
N LEU A 43 -1.96 12.27 9.63
CA LEU A 43 -3.20 13.05 9.73
C LEU A 43 -4.28 12.41 10.62
N SER A 44 -4.19 11.11 10.88
CA SER A 44 -5.09 10.37 11.77
C SER A 44 -4.29 9.37 12.59
N PRO A 45 -4.54 9.20 13.89
CA PRO A 45 -3.91 8.13 14.67
C PRO A 45 -4.56 6.75 14.43
N HIS A 46 -5.65 6.69 13.67
CA HIS A 46 -6.47 5.48 13.53
C HIS A 46 -6.27 4.75 12.20
N LEU A 47 -5.89 5.47 11.14
CA LEU A 47 -5.71 4.90 9.82
C LEU A 47 -4.68 5.66 9.01
N ASN A 48 -4.12 4.98 8.02
CA ASN A 48 -3.23 5.55 7.02
C ASN A 48 -3.67 5.12 5.62
N ALA A 49 -3.28 5.92 4.62
CA ALA A 49 -3.53 5.63 3.21
C ALA A 49 -2.24 5.74 2.41
N THR A 50 -2.07 4.86 1.43
CA THR A 50 -0.89 4.78 0.56
C THR A 50 -1.35 4.58 -0.88
N LEU A 51 -0.79 5.37 -1.79
CA LEU A 51 -0.86 5.08 -3.22
C LEU A 51 0.30 4.13 -3.55
N MET A 52 -0.02 2.96 -4.09
CA MET A 52 0.97 2.03 -4.60
C MET A 52 0.91 2.00 -6.12
N THR A 53 2.05 2.18 -6.78
CA THR A 53 2.20 1.92 -8.23
C THR A 53 3.19 0.78 -8.43
N SER A 54 2.88 -0.11 -9.38
CA SER A 54 3.67 -1.31 -9.64
C SER A 54 3.86 -1.45 -11.14
N GLN A 55 5.12 -1.38 -11.58
CA GLN A 55 5.49 -1.58 -12.98
C GLN A 55 5.21 -3.03 -13.43
N PRO A 56 5.07 -3.28 -14.74
CA PRO A 56 5.00 -4.61 -15.31
C PRO A 56 6.09 -5.52 -14.76
N HIS A 57 5.77 -6.79 -14.56
CA HIS A 57 6.71 -7.85 -14.17
C HIS A 57 7.44 -7.60 -12.85
N THR A 58 6.76 -6.99 -11.88
CA THR A 58 7.31 -6.74 -10.53
C THR A 58 6.68 -7.65 -9.47
N THR A 59 7.45 -7.97 -8.45
CA THR A 59 7.01 -8.79 -7.31
C THR A 59 7.67 -8.26 -6.05
N SER A 60 6.87 -7.94 -5.04
CA SER A 60 7.36 -7.48 -3.75
C SER A 60 7.99 -8.62 -2.93
N ALA A 61 8.68 -8.25 -1.85
CA ALA A 61 9.08 -9.20 -0.82
C ALA A 61 7.84 -9.77 -0.11
N ILE A 62 7.99 -10.97 0.46
CA ILE A 62 6.97 -11.53 1.35
C ILE A 62 6.97 -10.72 2.65
N HIS A 63 5.80 -10.28 3.09
CA HIS A 63 5.68 -9.42 4.26
C HIS A 63 4.30 -9.49 4.90
N HIS A 64 4.14 -8.89 6.08
CA HIS A 64 2.84 -8.61 6.70
C HIS A 64 2.81 -7.19 7.27
N HIS A 65 1.62 -6.72 7.67
CA HIS A 65 1.40 -5.36 8.17
C HIS A 65 1.19 -5.30 9.70
N GLY A 66 1.78 -6.25 10.43
CA GLY A 66 1.58 -6.39 11.87
C GLY A 66 0.09 -6.48 12.22
N ALA A 67 -0.34 -5.71 13.22
CA ALA A 67 -1.72 -5.66 13.66
C ALA A 67 -2.68 -4.91 12.71
N GLN A 68 -2.21 -4.42 11.55
CA GLN A 68 -3.04 -3.63 10.64
C GLN A 68 -3.81 -4.51 9.65
N ASP A 69 -5.14 -4.42 9.69
CA ASP A 69 -5.97 -4.81 8.56
C ASP A 69 -5.73 -3.86 7.39
N THR A 70 -5.72 -4.42 6.20
CA THR A 70 -5.36 -3.71 4.97
C THR A 70 -6.44 -3.87 3.93
N ILE A 71 -7.04 -2.75 3.52
CA ILE A 71 -7.95 -2.69 2.37
C ILE A 71 -7.13 -2.27 1.16
N VAL A 72 -7.25 -3.03 0.08
CA VAL A 72 -6.72 -2.68 -1.24
C VAL A 72 -7.91 -2.37 -2.14
N PHE A 73 -7.89 -1.20 -2.77
CA PHE A 73 -8.78 -0.85 -3.87
C PHE A 73 -7.98 -0.74 -5.16
N ALA A 74 -8.34 -1.55 -6.15
CA ALA A 74 -7.68 -1.57 -7.44
C ALA A 74 -8.15 -0.40 -8.30
N PHE A 75 -7.33 0.63 -8.46
CA PHE A 75 -7.71 1.86 -9.13
C PHE A 75 -7.56 1.79 -10.65
N ARG A 76 -6.44 1.26 -11.14
CA ARG A 76 -6.10 1.19 -12.58
C ARG A 76 -5.13 0.05 -12.87
N GLY A 77 -5.16 -0.43 -14.12
CA GLY A 77 -4.22 -1.41 -14.68
C GLY A 77 -4.70 -2.84 -14.50
N HIS A 78 -4.13 -3.76 -15.28
CA HIS A 78 -4.46 -5.19 -15.24
C HIS A 78 -3.19 -6.03 -15.05
N GLY A 79 -3.35 -7.20 -14.41
CA GLY A 79 -2.25 -8.12 -14.12
C GLY A 79 -1.73 -8.07 -12.67
N GLY A 80 -2.31 -7.18 -11.86
CA GLY A 80 -2.04 -7.11 -10.42
C GLY A 80 -2.73 -8.22 -9.64
N ALA A 81 -2.02 -8.84 -8.70
CA ALA A 81 -2.57 -9.85 -7.81
C ALA A 81 -1.93 -9.80 -6.42
N ILE A 82 -2.67 -10.29 -5.42
CA ILE A 82 -2.16 -10.57 -4.08
C ILE A 82 -1.92 -12.07 -4.00
N VAL A 83 -0.72 -12.47 -3.64
CA VAL A 83 -0.35 -13.86 -3.39
C VAL A 83 -0.26 -14.08 -1.87
N SER A 84 -0.88 -15.14 -1.37
CA SER A 84 -1.00 -15.47 0.07
C SER A 84 -0.92 -16.99 0.29
N GLU A 85 -1.18 -17.44 1.54
CA GLU A 85 -1.17 -18.86 1.94
C GLU A 85 0.08 -19.63 1.48
N GLY A 86 1.26 -19.11 1.84
CA GLY A 86 2.53 -19.77 1.46
C GLY A 86 2.86 -19.72 -0.03
N GLY A 87 2.12 -18.93 -0.81
CA GLY A 87 2.28 -18.85 -2.26
C GLY A 87 1.23 -19.64 -3.06
N GLU A 88 0.36 -20.39 -2.38
CA GLU A 88 -0.63 -21.27 -3.02
C GLU A 88 -1.89 -20.52 -3.46
N GLU A 89 -2.26 -19.46 -2.76
CA GLU A 89 -3.42 -18.65 -3.11
C GLU A 89 -3.01 -17.39 -3.86
N LYS A 90 -3.77 -17.09 -4.92
CA LYS A 90 -3.56 -15.90 -5.74
C LYS A 90 -4.90 -15.26 -6.09
N GLN A 91 -5.12 -14.07 -5.58
CA GLN A 91 -6.27 -13.25 -5.91
C GLN A 91 -5.88 -12.17 -6.92
N VAL A 92 -6.32 -12.33 -8.17
CA VAL A 92 -6.18 -11.28 -9.20
C VAL A 92 -7.18 -10.17 -8.92
N LEU A 93 -6.75 -8.92 -9.06
CA LEU A 93 -7.60 -7.73 -8.90
C LEU A 93 -7.72 -6.97 -10.21
N ALA A 94 -8.96 -6.73 -10.65
CA ALA A 94 -9.29 -5.85 -11.76
C ALA A 94 -9.64 -4.44 -11.25
N PRO A 95 -9.55 -3.39 -12.10
CA PRO A 95 -9.98 -2.06 -11.71
C PRO A 95 -11.42 -2.03 -11.18
N GLY A 96 -11.61 -1.46 -10.00
CA GLY A 96 -12.89 -1.43 -9.28
C GLY A 96 -13.02 -2.47 -8.17
N ASP A 97 -12.12 -3.46 -8.11
CA ASP A 97 -12.16 -4.50 -7.07
C ASP A 97 -11.65 -3.97 -5.73
N PHE A 98 -12.19 -4.57 -4.67
CA PHE A 98 -11.73 -4.43 -3.30
C PHE A 98 -11.18 -5.77 -2.80
N ALA A 99 -10.12 -5.72 -2.02
CA ALA A 99 -9.63 -6.86 -1.25
C ALA A 99 -9.34 -6.45 0.20
N LEU A 100 -9.56 -7.39 1.11
CA LEU A 100 -9.12 -7.30 2.50
C LEU A 100 -7.97 -8.27 2.71
N ILE A 101 -6.86 -7.75 3.23
CA ILE A 101 -5.76 -8.55 3.76
C ILE A 101 -5.79 -8.38 5.28
N PRO A 102 -6.19 -9.42 6.04
CA PRO A 102 -6.27 -9.32 7.49
C PRO A 102 -4.92 -9.06 8.15
N ALA A 103 -4.94 -8.50 9.36
CA ALA A 103 -3.76 -8.36 10.21
C ALA A 103 -2.94 -9.66 10.28
N TRP A 104 -1.61 -9.50 10.29
CA TRP A 104 -0.61 -10.57 10.29
C TRP A 104 -0.62 -11.51 9.09
N ARG A 105 -1.51 -11.31 8.11
CA ARG A 105 -1.52 -12.14 6.91
C ARG A 105 -0.26 -11.87 6.10
N GLU A 106 0.58 -12.89 5.99
CA GLU A 106 1.70 -12.89 5.07
C GLU A 106 1.17 -12.82 3.65
N HIS A 107 1.74 -11.93 2.85
CA HIS A 107 1.39 -11.81 1.45
C HIS A 107 2.55 -11.17 0.68
N ARG A 108 2.39 -11.14 -0.64
CA ARG A 108 3.14 -10.29 -1.55
C ARG A 108 2.24 -9.80 -2.66
N GLU A 109 2.40 -8.55 -3.05
CA GLU A 109 1.78 -8.02 -4.26
C GLU A 109 2.68 -8.33 -5.46
N VAL A 110 2.04 -8.73 -6.55
CA VAL A 110 2.68 -8.99 -7.84
C VAL A 110 1.96 -8.22 -8.94
N ASN A 111 2.71 -7.80 -9.95
CA ASN A 111 2.18 -7.38 -11.23
C ASN A 111 2.82 -8.24 -12.32
N GLU A 112 2.07 -9.18 -12.85
CA GLU A 112 2.48 -10.06 -13.95
C GLU A 112 1.92 -9.61 -15.31
N GLY A 113 1.26 -8.44 -15.34
CA GLY A 113 0.73 -7.86 -16.55
C GLY A 113 1.77 -7.04 -17.31
N GLU A 114 1.31 -6.47 -18.42
CA GLU A 114 2.11 -5.60 -19.30
C GLU A 114 1.90 -4.10 -19.02
N GLU A 115 1.00 -3.76 -18.09
CA GLU A 115 0.65 -2.38 -17.74
C GLU A 115 1.11 -2.03 -16.32
N GLU A 116 1.31 -0.74 -16.04
CA GLU A 116 1.42 -0.29 -14.66
C GLU A 116 0.08 -0.48 -13.93
N VAL A 117 0.16 -1.07 -12.74
CA VAL A 117 -0.98 -1.22 -11.82
C VAL A 117 -0.91 -0.16 -10.73
N VAL A 118 -2.06 0.44 -10.40
CA VAL A 118 -2.19 1.48 -9.38
C VAL A 118 -3.25 1.07 -8.35
N TRP A 119 -2.86 0.99 -7.09
CA TRP A 119 -3.72 0.60 -5.97
C TRP A 119 -3.77 1.68 -4.89
N CYS A 120 -4.96 1.87 -4.30
CA CYS A 120 -5.14 2.61 -3.06
C CYS A 120 -5.13 1.59 -1.91
N ILE A 121 -4.23 1.77 -0.96
CA ILE A 121 -4.07 0.89 0.20
C ILE A 121 -4.43 1.69 1.45
N VAL A 122 -5.40 1.22 2.21
CA VAL A 122 -5.80 1.80 3.49
C VAL A 122 -5.55 0.79 4.59
N ARG A 123 -4.94 1.24 5.68
CA ARG A 123 -4.57 0.39 6.82
C ARG A 123 -5.08 0.94 8.13
N SER A 124 -5.46 0.04 9.03
CA SER A 124 -5.91 0.35 10.40
C SER A 124 -5.66 -0.84 11.33
N PRO A 125 -5.31 -0.64 12.62
CA PRO A 125 -5.18 0.64 13.32
C PRO A 125 -3.83 1.33 13.05
N GLY A 126 -3.77 2.62 13.36
CA GLY A 126 -2.51 3.39 13.35
C GLY A 126 -2.39 4.37 12.18
N GLY A 127 -1.80 5.52 12.48
CA GLY A 127 -1.57 6.61 11.52
C GLY A 127 -0.38 6.45 10.58
N GLU A 128 0.40 5.41 10.79
CA GLU A 128 1.59 5.10 9.99
C GLU A 128 1.51 3.69 9.44
N ALA A 129 2.00 3.51 8.22
CA ALA A 129 2.03 2.22 7.55
C ALA A 129 3.10 1.32 8.18
N VAL A 130 2.71 0.12 8.60
CA VAL A 130 3.62 -0.90 9.10
C VAL A 130 3.91 -1.90 7.98
N VAL A 131 5.18 -2.22 7.76
CA VAL A 131 5.62 -3.29 6.85
C VAL A 131 6.71 -4.08 7.56
N VAL A 132 6.52 -5.40 7.65
CA VAL A 132 7.48 -6.33 8.24
C VAL A 132 7.85 -7.34 7.16
N ASN A 133 9.04 -7.20 6.58
CA ASN A 133 9.55 -8.14 5.59
C ASN A 133 9.99 -9.45 6.23
N LEU A 134 9.69 -10.57 5.56
CA LEU A 134 10.04 -11.91 5.99
C LEU A 134 11.22 -12.42 5.16
N GLU A 135 12.45 -12.19 5.65
CA GLU A 135 13.68 -12.52 4.93
C GLU A 135 13.85 -14.04 4.71
N GLY A 136 13.28 -14.87 5.59
CA GLY A 136 13.28 -16.32 5.45
C GLY A 136 12.17 -16.88 4.55
N GLY A 137 11.28 -16.02 4.04
CA GLY A 137 10.13 -16.41 3.22
C GLY A 137 8.86 -16.65 4.02
N TRP A 138 7.97 -17.47 3.48
CA TRP A 138 6.68 -17.77 4.12
C TRP A 138 6.87 -18.52 5.45
N GLY A 139 6.07 -18.16 6.45
CA GLY A 139 6.06 -18.77 7.78
C GLY A 139 7.24 -18.38 8.66
N THR A 140 8.00 -17.34 8.30
CA THR A 140 9.16 -16.87 9.08
C THR A 140 8.89 -15.60 9.89
N SER A 141 7.61 -15.32 10.17
CA SER A 141 7.16 -14.22 11.03
C SER A 141 7.65 -14.31 12.46
#